data_AF-A0A4Y2HM59-F1
#
_entry.id   AF-A0A4Y2HM59-F1
#
_cell.length_a   1.000
_cell.length_b   1.000
_cell.length_c   1.000
_cell.angle_alpha   90.00
_cell.angle_beta   90.00
_cell.angle_gamma   90.00
#
_symmetry.space_group_name_H-M   'P 1'
#
loop_
_entity.id
_entity.type
_entity.pdbx_description
1 polymer ?
#
loop_
_entity_poly.entity_id
_entity_poly.type
_entity_poly.pdbx_seq_one_letter_code
_entity_poly.pdbx_strand_id
1 'polypeptide(L)'
;MLTSPGLACQAALKMTNVKLDLFTDIDMHLFSEKSIRGGVSMISHRHSEANHSQCPNYDSTKDNKYITYLDVNNLYGRWQYDGEFKKSCKNRHCKYQGKKLKRWLHLLPFTIFDETLVAVPRKLTKLCLNRPIQVGFAIRELSKVLIYDFQYNVILKKYGDKARLLFTDTDSLCYEIATEDLFKDFEDMKQYFDFSDYPLDHPLFSLENKKKRIGFLKDELNGQPCFEYVGLRSKM
;
A
#
# COMPACT_ATOMS: atom_id res chain seq x y z
N MET A 1 17.67 9.04 -18.23
CA MET A 1 16.54 8.11 -18.29
C MET A 1 15.48 8.65 -17.36
N LEU A 2 14.35 9.11 -17.90
CA LEU A 2 13.21 9.59 -17.13
C LEU A 2 12.36 8.35 -16.81
N THR A 3 12.16 8.03 -15.55
CA THR A 3 11.24 6.95 -15.14
C THR A 3 9.91 7.58 -14.75
N SER A 4 8.79 6.87 -14.95
CA SER A 4 7.47 7.39 -14.61
C SER A 4 7.37 7.87 -13.14
N PRO A 5 7.92 7.15 -12.14
CA PRO A 5 7.95 7.65 -10.76
C PRO A 5 8.83 8.90 -10.57
N GLY A 6 9.96 8.97 -11.28
CA GLY A 6 10.84 10.14 -11.25
C GLY A 6 10.17 11.38 -11.82
N LEU A 7 9.41 11.23 -12.91
CA LEU A 7 8.62 12.30 -13.51
C LEU A 7 7.49 12.76 -12.56
N ALA A 8 6.75 11.82 -11.96
CA ALA A 8 5.66 12.14 -11.04
C ALA A 8 6.15 12.94 -9.83
N CYS A 9 7.26 12.53 -9.21
CA CYS A 9 7.86 13.25 -8.09
C CYS A 9 8.33 14.67 -8.50
N GLN A 10 8.99 14.81 -9.66
CA GLN A 10 9.41 16.12 -10.16
C GLN A 10 8.23 17.03 -10.50
N ALA A 11 7.15 16.49 -11.07
CA ALA A 11 5.93 17.22 -11.33
C ALA A 11 5.28 17.69 -10.02
N ALA A 12 5.18 16.81 -9.01
CA ALA A 12 4.65 17.16 -7.69
C ALA A 12 5.45 18.29 -7.03
N LEU A 13 6.78 18.23 -7.06
CA LEU A 13 7.64 19.31 -6.53
C LEU A 13 7.45 20.62 -7.29
N LYS A 14 7.32 20.56 -8.63
CA LYS A 14 7.07 21.74 -9.46
C LYS A 14 5.69 22.36 -9.17
N MET A 15 4.65 21.54 -9.02
CA MET A 15 3.28 22.00 -8.77
C MET A 15 3.10 22.58 -7.37
N THR A 16 3.79 22.01 -6.38
CA THR A 16 3.71 22.45 -4.97
C THR A 16 4.70 23.56 -4.63
N ASN A 17 5.70 23.79 -5.48
CA ASN A 17 6.84 24.67 -5.25
C ASN A 17 7.64 24.33 -3.97
N VAL A 18 7.51 23.10 -3.48
CA VAL A 18 8.23 22.58 -2.31
C VAL A 18 9.66 22.23 -2.73
N LYS A 19 10.64 22.63 -1.90
CA LYS A 19 12.05 22.28 -2.09
C LYS A 19 12.46 21.27 -1.03
N LEU A 20 12.78 20.05 -1.43
CA LEU A 20 13.25 19.02 -0.51
C LEU A 20 14.75 19.13 -0.24
N ASP A 21 15.13 19.14 1.03
CA ASP A 21 16.51 18.91 1.44
C ASP A 21 16.85 17.43 1.26
N LEU A 22 17.99 17.16 0.63
CA LEU A 22 18.55 15.82 0.53
C LEU A 22 19.38 15.52 1.77
N PHE A 23 19.48 14.24 2.13
CA PHE A 23 20.43 13.83 3.16
C PHE A 23 21.84 14.21 2.76
N THR A 24 22.51 14.92 3.65
CA THR A 24 23.93 15.29 3.53
C THR A 24 24.82 14.34 4.33
N ASP A 25 24.24 13.63 5.29
CA ASP A 25 24.86 12.62 6.13
C ASP A 25 24.59 11.21 5.57
N ILE A 26 25.65 10.40 5.47
CA ILE A 26 25.58 9.03 5.00
C ILE A 26 24.83 8.11 5.97
N ASP A 27 24.91 8.36 7.27
CA ASP A 27 24.26 7.52 8.28
C ASP A 27 22.74 7.68 8.24
N MET A 28 22.23 8.89 7.97
CA MET A 28 20.80 9.13 7.74
C MET A 28 20.29 8.41 6.48
N HIS A 29 21.11 8.41 5.42
CA HIS A 29 20.80 7.71 4.19
C HIS A 29 20.76 6.21 4.41
N LEU A 30 21.80 5.65 5.06
CA LEU A 30 21.89 4.23 5.38
C LEU A 30 20.79 3.80 6.36
N PHE A 31 20.42 4.63 7.33
CA PHE A 31 19.30 4.37 8.22
C PHE A 31 18.01 4.21 7.41
N SER A 32 17.73 5.14 6.50
CA SER A 32 16.52 5.09 5.67
C SER A 32 16.54 3.89 4.74
N GLU A 33 17.66 3.63 4.04
CA GLU A 33 17.79 2.45 3.18
C GLU A 33 17.62 1.15 3.93
N LYS A 34 18.27 1.01 5.09
CA LYS A 34 18.17 -0.18 5.94
C LYS A 34 16.80 -0.34 6.57
N SER A 35 16.03 0.75 6.72
CA SER A 35 14.69 0.74 7.32
C SER A 35 13.58 0.50 6.29
N ILE A 36 13.83 0.69 5.00
CA ILE A 36 12.84 0.40 3.96
C ILE A 36 12.51 -1.11 3.98
N ARG A 37 11.26 -1.44 4.28
CA ARG A 37 10.69 -2.80 4.28
C ARG A 37 9.46 -2.85 3.44
N GLY A 38 9.30 -3.86 2.57
CA GLY A 38 8.17 -4.09 1.65
C GLY A 38 6.76 -3.98 2.28
N GLY A 39 5.72 -3.95 1.45
CA GLY A 39 4.34 -3.84 1.97
C GLY A 39 4.08 -4.99 2.92
N VAL A 40 3.27 -4.76 3.96
CA VAL A 40 2.93 -5.84 4.89
C VAL A 40 2.08 -6.83 4.12
N SER A 41 2.52 -8.09 4.03
CA SER A 41 1.80 -9.13 3.32
C SER A 41 1.85 -10.41 4.11
N MET A 42 0.69 -10.92 4.47
CA MET A 42 0.53 -12.05 5.38
C MET A 42 -0.79 -12.75 5.13
N ILE A 43 -0.76 -14.08 5.24
CA ILE A 43 -1.96 -14.90 5.41
C ILE A 43 -1.98 -15.32 6.87
N SER A 44 -2.98 -14.87 7.60
CA SER A 44 -3.16 -15.19 9.02
C SER A 44 -3.92 -16.50 9.17
N HIS A 45 -4.91 -16.74 8.31
CA HIS A 45 -5.69 -17.97 8.27
C HIS A 45 -5.75 -18.49 6.84
N ARG A 46 -5.57 -19.80 6.68
CA ARG A 46 -5.50 -20.44 5.35
C ARG A 46 -6.85 -20.77 4.75
N HIS A 47 -7.90 -20.84 5.58
CA HIS A 47 -9.22 -21.27 5.15
C HIS A 47 -10.31 -20.60 5.99
N SER A 48 -11.41 -20.27 5.33
CA SER A 48 -12.60 -19.69 5.93
C SER A 48 -13.80 -19.95 5.01
N GLU A 49 -14.94 -20.34 5.58
CA GLU A 49 -16.21 -20.53 4.88
C GLU A 49 -17.25 -19.57 5.44
N ALA A 50 -18.02 -18.91 4.61
CA ALA A 50 -19.10 -18.03 5.04
C ALA A 50 -20.35 -18.83 5.46
N ASN A 51 -21.21 -18.20 6.27
CA ASN A 51 -22.52 -18.73 6.63
C ASN A 51 -23.55 -17.59 6.52
N HIS A 52 -24.29 -17.51 5.42
CA HIS A 52 -25.41 -16.58 5.29
C HIS A 52 -26.43 -17.12 4.29
N SER A 53 -27.62 -16.51 4.22
CA SER A 53 -28.78 -17.02 3.46
C SER A 53 -28.55 -17.27 1.96
N GLN A 54 -27.52 -16.67 1.36
CA GLN A 54 -27.19 -16.89 -0.06
C GLN A 54 -26.17 -18.02 -0.27
N CYS A 55 -25.61 -18.58 0.81
CA CYS A 55 -24.74 -19.75 0.74
C CYS A 55 -25.54 -21.04 0.47
N PRO A 56 -25.03 -21.96 -0.36
CA PRO A 56 -25.68 -23.26 -0.60
C PRO A 56 -25.84 -24.11 0.67
N ASN A 57 -24.89 -24.02 1.61
CA ASN A 57 -24.85 -24.80 2.84
C ASN A 57 -25.23 -23.98 4.09
N TYR A 58 -26.13 -23.00 3.92
CA TYR A 58 -26.54 -22.12 5.01
C TYR A 58 -27.18 -22.88 6.17
N ASP A 59 -26.70 -22.61 7.38
CA ASP A 59 -27.20 -23.17 8.62
C ASP A 59 -27.75 -22.05 9.51
N SER A 60 -29.08 -22.00 9.64
CA SER A 60 -29.78 -20.98 10.44
C SER A 60 -29.56 -21.12 11.95
N THR A 61 -28.97 -22.23 12.41
CA THR A 61 -28.65 -22.41 13.84
C THR A 61 -27.34 -21.75 14.24
N LYS A 62 -26.50 -21.41 13.26
CA LYS A 62 -25.21 -20.75 13.46
C LYS A 62 -25.33 -19.27 13.16
N ASP A 63 -24.47 -18.49 13.81
CA ASP A 63 -24.37 -17.06 13.53
C ASP A 63 -24.02 -16.79 12.06
N ASN A 64 -24.60 -15.71 11.53
CA ASN A 64 -24.25 -15.23 10.20
C ASN A 64 -22.79 -14.81 10.18
N LYS A 65 -22.09 -15.24 9.13
CA LYS A 65 -20.65 -15.05 8.96
C LYS A 65 -20.35 -14.69 7.52
N TYR A 66 -19.69 -13.57 7.33
CA TYR A 66 -19.39 -12.99 6.03
C TYR A 66 -17.89 -12.98 5.79
N ILE A 67 -17.49 -13.16 4.53
CA ILE A 67 -16.12 -12.92 4.08
C ILE A 67 -16.14 -11.67 3.23
N THR A 68 -15.29 -10.70 3.56
CA THR A 68 -15.17 -9.44 2.84
C THR A 68 -13.72 -9.17 2.45
N TYR A 69 -13.52 -8.56 1.28
CA TYR A 69 -12.22 -8.21 0.77
C TYR A 69 -12.16 -6.72 0.45
N LEU A 70 -11.41 -5.98 1.26
CA LEU A 70 -11.33 -4.54 1.22
C LEU A 70 -9.97 -4.08 0.70
N ASP A 71 -9.94 -3.10 -0.17
CA ASP A 71 -8.73 -2.52 -0.75
C ASP A 71 -8.74 -0.99 -0.63
N VAL A 72 -7.62 -0.39 -0.23
CA VAL A 72 -7.52 1.07 -0.08
C VAL A 72 -7.24 1.73 -1.42
N ASN A 73 -8.15 2.60 -1.85
CA ASN A 73 -7.99 3.42 -3.05
C ASN A 73 -6.76 4.33 -2.96
N ASN A 74 -5.71 3.97 -3.71
CA ASN A 74 -4.48 4.75 -3.86
C ASN A 74 -3.82 5.08 -2.49
N LEU A 75 -3.50 4.03 -1.74
CA LEU A 75 -2.92 4.11 -0.39
C LEU A 75 -1.71 5.07 -0.28
N TYR A 76 -0.75 4.98 -1.20
CA TYR A 76 0.43 5.85 -1.18
C TYR A 76 0.13 7.27 -1.67
N GLY A 77 -0.87 7.44 -2.53
CA GLY A 77 -1.35 8.75 -2.94
C GLY A 77 -1.90 9.53 -1.76
N ARG A 78 -2.56 8.87 -0.79
CA ARG A 78 -3.22 9.52 0.36
C ARG A 78 -2.31 10.53 1.05
N TRP A 79 -1.08 10.12 1.36
CA TRP A 79 -0.10 10.93 2.08
C TRP A 79 0.59 12.00 1.22
N GLN A 80 0.48 11.91 -0.10
CA GLN A 80 0.91 12.96 -1.01
C GLN A 80 -0.14 14.07 -1.14
N TYR A 81 -1.42 13.74 -0.91
CA TYR A 81 -2.53 14.70 -0.91
C TYR A 81 -2.77 15.32 0.47
N ASP A 82 -2.57 14.56 1.55
CA ASP A 82 -2.70 15.09 2.91
C ASP A 82 -1.61 16.16 3.18
N GLY A 83 -2.05 17.33 3.63
CA GLY A 83 -1.26 18.57 3.68
C GLY A 83 -0.08 18.58 4.63
N GLU A 84 0.22 17.48 5.33
CA GLU A 84 1.38 17.37 6.23
C GLU A 84 2.70 17.47 5.48
N PHE A 85 2.75 16.99 4.23
CA PHE A 85 3.92 17.17 3.35
C PHE A 85 4.17 18.64 2.95
N LYS A 86 3.18 19.53 3.07
CA LYS A 86 3.33 20.96 2.74
C LYS A 86 4.05 21.76 3.84
N LYS A 87 4.16 21.24 5.08
CA LYS A 87 4.57 22.03 6.25
C LYS A 87 6.05 21.97 6.64
N SER A 88 6.85 21.08 6.05
CA SER A 88 8.28 21.00 6.37
C SER A 88 9.09 21.17 5.10
N CYS A 89 9.74 22.32 4.94
CA CYS A 89 11.00 22.49 4.21
C CYS A 89 11.48 23.95 4.30
N LYS A 90 12.63 24.17 4.94
CA LYS A 90 13.31 25.48 4.99
C LYS A 90 14.42 25.54 3.95
N ASN A 91 14.62 26.74 3.42
CA ASN A 91 15.61 27.08 2.39
C ASN A 91 17.01 26.53 2.67
N ARG A 92 17.57 25.72 1.75
CA ARG A 92 18.98 25.80 1.35
C ARG A 92 19.17 25.44 -0.13
N HIS A 93 19.82 26.34 -0.86
CA HIS A 93 20.27 26.11 -2.23
C HIS A 93 21.47 25.14 -2.21
N CYS A 94 21.32 23.94 -2.78
CA CYS A 94 22.47 23.13 -3.15
C CYS A 94 22.78 23.36 -4.64
N LYS A 95 23.94 23.97 -4.93
CA LYS A 95 24.40 24.21 -6.30
C LYS A 95 24.61 22.87 -7.01
N TYR A 96 23.88 22.70 -8.10
CA TYR A 96 23.94 21.56 -9.00
C TYR A 96 25.27 21.58 -9.77
N GLN A 97 26.17 20.63 -9.52
CA GLN A 97 27.27 20.30 -10.43
C GLN A 97 27.00 18.93 -11.05
N GLY A 98 26.16 18.92 -12.09
CA GLY A 98 25.86 17.71 -12.84
C GLY A 98 26.99 17.31 -13.77
N LYS A 99 27.63 16.16 -13.52
CA LYS A 99 28.16 15.32 -14.61
C LYS A 99 27.17 14.18 -14.84
N LYS A 100 26.45 14.27 -15.96
CA LYS A 100 25.58 13.19 -16.49
C LYS A 100 26.41 11.91 -16.63
N LEU A 101 26.00 10.84 -15.96
CA LEU A 101 26.57 9.52 -16.18
C LEU A 101 26.01 8.94 -17.49
N LYS A 102 26.78 9.04 -18.58
CA LYS A 102 26.61 8.17 -19.75
C LYS A 102 26.91 6.74 -19.29
N ARG A 103 25.98 5.82 -19.52
CA ARG A 103 26.13 4.38 -19.25
C ARG A 103 27.22 3.83 -20.17
N TRP A 104 28.45 3.75 -19.67
CA TRP A 104 29.56 3.08 -20.33
C TRP A 104 29.65 1.65 -19.79
N LEU A 105 29.12 0.69 -20.55
CA LEU A 105 29.24 -0.74 -20.30
C LEU A 105 30.42 -1.32 -21.12
N HIS A 106 31.56 -0.65 -21.13
CA HIS A 106 32.75 -1.16 -21.81
C HIS A 106 33.89 -1.35 -20.79
N LEU A 107 34.27 -2.62 -20.63
CA LEU A 107 35.50 -3.14 -20.01
C LEU A 107 35.61 -2.99 -18.49
N LEU A 108 34.85 -3.80 -17.74
CA LEU A 108 35.32 -4.25 -16.43
C LEU A 108 36.28 -5.44 -16.67
N PRO A 109 37.52 -5.42 -16.15
CA PRO A 109 38.46 -6.51 -16.34
C PRO A 109 37.89 -7.76 -15.66
N PHE A 110 37.63 -8.83 -16.39
CA PHE A 110 37.13 -10.09 -15.82
C PHE A 110 38.30 -11.03 -15.51
N THR A 111 38.16 -11.84 -14.46
CA THR A 111 39.12 -12.88 -14.08
C THR A 111 38.46 -14.23 -14.30
N ILE A 112 39.06 -15.08 -15.13
CA ILE A 112 38.61 -16.46 -15.33
C ILE A 112 39.30 -17.32 -14.27
N PHE A 113 38.53 -18.05 -13.47
CA PHE A 113 39.05 -18.99 -12.49
C PHE A 113 39.09 -20.42 -13.06
N ASP A 114 38.09 -20.79 -13.87
CA ASP A 114 38.03 -22.05 -14.63
C ASP A 114 37.03 -21.94 -15.82
N GLU A 115 36.83 -23.04 -16.57
CA GLU A 115 35.93 -23.10 -17.74
C GLU A 115 34.46 -22.77 -17.43
N THR A 116 34.05 -22.84 -16.16
CA THR A 116 32.68 -22.61 -15.69
C THR A 116 32.53 -21.35 -14.82
N LEU A 117 33.63 -20.74 -14.39
CA LEU A 117 33.63 -19.65 -13.41
C LEU A 117 34.42 -18.42 -13.88
N VAL A 118 33.69 -17.31 -14.08
CA VAL A 118 34.24 -16.01 -14.42
C VAL A 118 33.79 -14.97 -13.39
N ALA A 119 34.75 -14.24 -12.80
CA ALA A 119 34.45 -13.10 -11.94
C ALA A 119 34.56 -11.77 -12.70
N VAL A 120 33.53 -10.95 -12.59
CA VAL A 120 33.50 -9.59 -13.13
C VAL A 120 33.47 -8.60 -11.95
N PRO A 121 34.58 -7.90 -11.65
CA PRO A 121 34.64 -6.92 -10.58
C PRO A 121 33.78 -5.72 -10.93
N ARG A 122 32.83 -5.38 -10.05
CA ARG A 122 31.95 -4.22 -10.23
C ARG A 122 32.65 -2.95 -9.75
N LYS A 123 33.10 -2.09 -10.67
CA LYS A 123 33.70 -0.79 -10.31
C LYS A 123 32.61 0.26 -10.03
N LEU A 124 32.23 0.42 -8.76
CA LEU A 124 31.43 1.56 -8.28
C LEU A 124 32.36 2.64 -7.74
N THR A 125 32.82 3.56 -8.60
CA THR A 125 33.87 4.52 -8.20
C THR A 125 33.33 5.77 -7.49
N LYS A 126 32.08 6.18 -7.75
CA LYS A 126 31.42 7.35 -7.12
C LYS A 126 29.91 7.15 -7.09
N LEU A 127 29.29 7.32 -5.93
CA LEU A 127 27.83 7.28 -5.74
C LEU A 127 27.33 8.71 -5.48
N CYS A 128 26.33 9.16 -6.25
CA CYS A 128 25.67 10.44 -6.02
C CYS A 128 24.31 10.20 -5.38
N LEU A 129 24.13 10.65 -4.14
CA LEU A 129 22.87 10.56 -3.38
C LEU A 129 21.98 11.76 -3.70
N ASN A 130 21.34 11.75 -4.87
CA ASN A 130 20.51 12.86 -5.35
C ASN A 130 19.01 12.54 -5.42
N ARG A 131 18.58 11.48 -4.72
CA ARG A 131 17.20 11.03 -4.68
C ARG A 131 16.62 11.29 -3.29
N PRO A 132 15.39 11.83 -3.18
CA PRO A 132 14.75 12.08 -1.90
C PRO A 132 14.16 10.78 -1.31
N ILE A 133 15.03 9.84 -0.92
CA ILE A 133 14.62 8.52 -0.42
C ILE A 133 13.74 8.61 0.83
N GLN A 134 13.96 9.64 1.66
CA GLN A 134 13.19 9.92 2.86
C GLN A 134 11.70 10.14 2.60
N VAL A 135 11.34 10.66 1.42
CA VAL A 135 9.94 10.86 1.04
C VAL A 135 9.25 9.52 0.82
N GLY A 136 9.90 8.63 0.06
CA GLY A 136 9.40 7.29 -0.16
C GLY A 136 9.32 6.48 1.13
N PHE A 137 10.30 6.62 2.02
CA PHE A 137 10.27 6.01 3.35
C PHE A 137 9.08 6.51 4.18
N ALA A 138 8.91 7.83 4.33
CA ALA A 138 7.85 8.41 5.14
C ALA A 138 6.45 8.05 4.64
N ILE A 139 6.18 8.21 3.33
CA ILE A 139 4.89 7.84 2.73
C ILE A 139 4.54 6.39 3.07
N ARG A 140 5.53 5.51 3.03
CA ARG A 140 5.34 4.08 3.20
C ARG A 140 5.06 3.66 4.63
N GLU A 141 5.71 4.30 5.61
CA GLU A 141 5.40 4.08 7.02
C GLU A 141 4.03 4.65 7.37
N LEU A 142 3.70 5.85 6.89
CA LEU A 142 2.37 6.44 7.07
C LEU A 142 1.26 5.58 6.44
N SER A 143 1.51 4.98 5.27
CA SER A 143 0.57 4.04 4.64
C SER A 143 0.26 2.83 5.54
N LYS A 144 1.25 2.28 6.27
CA LYS A 144 0.97 1.20 7.23
C LYS A 144 0.13 1.69 8.41
N VAL A 145 0.39 2.91 8.89
CA VAL A 145 -0.39 3.51 9.98
C VAL A 145 -1.86 3.62 9.59
N LEU A 146 -2.20 4.00 8.36
CA LEU A 146 -3.59 4.04 7.89
C LEU A 146 -4.27 2.66 7.97
N ILE A 147 -3.60 1.62 7.49
CA ILE A 147 -4.10 0.24 7.52
C ILE A 147 -4.28 -0.25 8.96
N TYR A 148 -3.30 0.01 9.82
CA TYR A 148 -3.37 -0.35 11.23
C TYR A 148 -4.45 0.45 11.99
N ASP A 149 -4.61 1.73 11.69
CA ASP A 149 -5.68 2.54 12.28
C ASP A 149 -7.05 1.94 11.95
N PHE A 150 -7.29 1.57 10.69
CA PHE A 150 -8.54 0.90 10.32
C PHE A 150 -8.71 -0.45 11.04
N GLN A 151 -7.68 -1.30 11.05
CA GLN A 151 -7.71 -2.60 11.74
C GLN A 151 -8.05 -2.44 13.23
N TYR A 152 -7.27 -1.63 13.96
CA TYR A 152 -7.32 -1.57 15.41
C TYR A 152 -8.41 -0.63 15.93
N ASN A 153 -8.63 0.51 15.27
CA ASN A 153 -9.57 1.53 15.74
C ASN A 153 -10.96 1.45 15.11
N VAL A 154 -11.15 0.73 14.00
CA VAL A 154 -12.47 0.54 13.38
C VAL A 154 -12.94 -0.90 13.52
N ILE A 155 -12.25 -1.86 12.90
CA ILE A 155 -12.70 -3.26 12.85
C ILE A 155 -12.69 -3.91 14.24
N LEU A 156 -11.55 -3.90 14.94
CA LEU A 156 -11.44 -4.54 16.24
C LEU A 156 -12.30 -3.86 17.32
N LYS A 157 -12.52 -2.54 17.24
CA LYS A 157 -13.44 -1.85 18.16
C LYS A 157 -14.90 -2.19 17.92
N LYS A 158 -15.31 -2.39 16.66
CA LYS A 158 -16.70 -2.70 16.31
C LYS A 158 -17.03 -4.17 16.55
N TYR A 159 -16.14 -5.08 16.16
CA TYR A 159 -16.44 -6.51 16.14
C TYR A 159 -15.73 -7.33 17.23
N GLY A 160 -14.61 -6.85 17.75
CA GLY A 160 -13.78 -7.61 18.70
C GLY A 160 -13.44 -8.99 18.17
N ASP A 161 -13.74 -10.03 18.96
CA ASP A 161 -13.47 -11.44 18.63
C ASP A 161 -14.35 -11.99 17.49
N LYS A 162 -15.38 -11.25 17.07
CA LYS A 162 -16.25 -11.64 15.95
C LYS A 162 -15.62 -11.35 14.58
N ALA A 163 -14.53 -10.60 14.53
CA ALA A 163 -13.79 -10.34 13.29
C ALA A 163 -12.41 -11.00 13.32
N ARG A 164 -12.08 -11.68 12.22
CA ARG A 164 -10.81 -12.36 12.04
C ARG A 164 -10.18 -11.93 10.72
N LEU A 165 -8.97 -11.38 10.79
CA LEU A 165 -8.19 -11.02 9.60
C LEU A 165 -7.70 -12.30 8.93
N LEU A 166 -8.15 -12.58 7.71
CA LEU A 166 -7.77 -13.76 6.93
C LEU A 166 -6.42 -13.52 6.23
N PHE A 167 -6.30 -12.39 5.53
CA PHE A 167 -5.03 -11.95 4.94
C PHE A 167 -4.96 -10.44 4.84
N THR A 168 -3.73 -9.95 4.63
CA THR A 168 -3.46 -8.58 4.22
C THR A 168 -2.35 -8.58 3.17
N ASP A 169 -2.45 -7.72 2.17
CA ASP A 169 -1.34 -7.39 1.28
C ASP A 169 -1.33 -5.90 0.95
N THR A 170 -0.36 -5.20 1.53
CA THR A 170 -0.02 -3.79 1.28
C THR A 170 -1.13 -2.80 1.59
N ASP A 171 -2.14 -2.73 0.74
CA ASP A 171 -3.32 -1.87 0.77
C ASP A 171 -4.63 -2.63 0.95
N SER A 172 -4.55 -3.96 1.00
CA SER A 172 -5.72 -4.81 1.07
C SER A 172 -5.83 -5.58 2.39
N LEU A 173 -7.08 -5.81 2.81
CA LEU A 173 -7.48 -6.46 4.05
C LEU A 173 -8.65 -7.38 3.76
N CYS A 174 -8.54 -8.65 4.12
CA CYS A 174 -9.64 -9.59 4.00
C CYS A 174 -10.03 -10.12 5.37
N TYR A 175 -11.32 -10.10 5.66
CA TYR A 175 -11.86 -10.49 6.94
C TYR A 175 -12.90 -11.58 6.81
N GLU A 176 -12.97 -12.40 7.84
CA GLU A 176 -14.16 -13.13 8.24
C GLU A 176 -14.82 -12.35 9.38
N ILE A 177 -16.10 -12.02 9.26
CA ILE A 177 -16.84 -11.21 10.24
C ILE A 177 -18.16 -11.90 10.55
N ALA A 178 -18.40 -12.20 11.83
CA ALA A 178 -19.69 -12.66 12.33
C ALA A 178 -20.57 -11.46 12.73
N THR A 179 -21.65 -11.23 11.99
CA THR A 179 -22.58 -10.11 12.20
C THR A 179 -23.95 -10.45 11.59
N GLU A 180 -25.01 -9.78 12.03
CA GLU A 180 -26.35 -9.99 11.47
C GLU A 180 -26.45 -9.52 10.01
N ASP A 181 -25.93 -8.31 9.73
CA ASP A 181 -25.93 -7.67 8.42
C ASP A 181 -24.66 -6.83 8.21
N LEU A 182 -23.75 -7.34 7.39
CA LEU A 182 -22.48 -6.68 7.07
C LEU A 182 -22.67 -5.38 6.27
N PHE A 183 -23.68 -5.32 5.39
CA PHE A 183 -23.87 -4.16 4.53
C PHE A 183 -24.44 -2.98 5.31
N LYS A 184 -25.37 -3.24 6.23
CA LYS A 184 -25.82 -2.22 7.19
C LYS A 184 -24.67 -1.73 8.05
N ASP A 185 -23.81 -2.64 8.50
CA ASP A 185 -22.63 -2.25 9.25
C ASP A 185 -21.69 -1.33 8.45
N PHE A 186 -21.50 -1.59 7.16
CA PHE A 186 -20.73 -0.75 6.24
C PHE A 186 -21.39 0.62 6.03
N GLU A 187 -22.72 0.68 5.98
CA GLU A 187 -23.46 1.94 5.89
C GLU A 187 -23.18 2.84 7.11
N ASP A 188 -23.21 2.27 8.32
CA ASP A 188 -22.92 3.00 9.57
C ASP A 188 -21.50 3.59 9.57
N MET A 189 -20.57 2.93 8.88
CA MET A 189 -19.17 3.35 8.78
C MET A 189 -18.80 3.87 7.38
N LYS A 190 -19.77 4.36 6.60
CA LYS A 190 -19.61 4.88 5.22
C LYS A 190 -18.50 5.93 5.04
N GLN A 191 -18.11 6.60 6.13
CA GLN A 191 -17.01 7.57 6.15
C GLN A 191 -15.64 6.96 5.80
N TYR A 192 -15.49 5.64 5.86
CA TYR A 192 -14.27 4.93 5.49
C TYR A 192 -14.35 4.28 4.10
N PHE A 193 -15.53 4.22 3.48
CA PHE A 193 -15.79 3.37 2.32
C PHE A 193 -16.15 4.14 1.04
N ASP A 194 -15.73 3.62 -0.10
CA ASP A 194 -16.15 4.03 -1.43
C ASP A 194 -16.99 2.92 -2.07
N PHE A 195 -18.31 3.14 -2.14
CA PHE A 195 -19.28 2.19 -2.71
C PHE A 195 -19.57 2.45 -4.20
N SER A 196 -18.75 3.24 -4.88
CA SER A 196 -19.04 3.68 -6.25
C SER A 196 -18.89 2.63 -7.34
N ASP A 197 -18.28 1.50 -7.00
CA ASP A 197 -18.10 0.32 -7.87
C ASP A 197 -19.19 -0.75 -7.65
N TYR A 198 -20.11 -0.53 -6.71
CA TYR A 198 -21.24 -1.43 -6.49
C TYR A 198 -22.22 -1.41 -7.68
N PRO A 199 -23.00 -2.48 -7.89
CA PRO A 199 -24.09 -2.50 -8.86
C PRO A 199 -25.11 -1.38 -8.61
N LEU A 200 -25.69 -0.81 -9.68
CA LEU A 200 -26.63 0.33 -9.60
C LEU A 200 -27.90 0.04 -8.78
N ASP A 201 -28.28 -1.23 -8.72
CA ASP A 201 -29.42 -1.77 -7.98
C ASP A 201 -29.10 -2.06 -6.51
N HIS A 202 -27.83 -1.98 -6.11
CA HIS A 202 -27.42 -2.27 -4.73
C HIS A 202 -27.75 -1.09 -3.79
N PRO A 203 -28.31 -1.33 -2.59
CA PRO A 203 -28.70 -0.27 -1.64
C PRO A 203 -27.57 0.70 -1.26
N LEU A 204 -26.35 0.18 -1.08
CA LEU A 204 -25.16 0.98 -0.75
C LEU A 204 -24.55 1.74 -1.93
N PHE A 205 -25.01 1.52 -3.17
CA PHE A 205 -24.42 2.19 -4.32
C PHE A 205 -24.52 3.70 -4.17
N SER A 206 -23.36 4.37 -4.22
CA SER A 206 -23.30 5.82 -4.11
C SER A 206 -22.18 6.38 -4.97
N LEU A 207 -22.51 7.43 -5.72
CA LEU A 207 -21.55 8.20 -6.49
C LEU A 207 -20.89 9.31 -5.67
N GLU A 208 -21.27 9.48 -4.39
CA GLU A 208 -20.77 10.56 -3.53
C GLU A 208 -19.24 10.52 -3.39
N ASN A 209 -18.68 9.32 -3.17
CA ASN A 209 -17.26 9.11 -2.98
C ASN A 209 -16.50 8.79 -4.30
N LYS A 210 -17.22 8.54 -5.40
CA LYS A 210 -16.66 8.11 -6.69
C LYS A 210 -15.55 9.01 -7.18
N LYS A 211 -14.37 8.43 -7.43
CA LYS A 211 -13.16 9.10 -7.97
C LYS A 211 -12.67 10.29 -7.13
N LYS A 212 -13.23 10.53 -5.94
CA LYS A 212 -12.99 11.76 -5.17
C LYS A 212 -12.20 11.53 -3.87
N ARG A 213 -12.07 10.31 -3.36
CA ARG A 213 -11.54 10.11 -2.00
C ARG A 213 -10.44 9.06 -1.93
N ILE A 214 -9.22 9.55 -2.13
CA ILE A 214 -7.98 8.81 -1.91
C ILE A 214 -7.92 8.36 -0.44
N GLY A 215 -7.53 7.12 -0.20
CA GLY A 215 -7.41 6.49 1.12
C GLY A 215 -8.70 5.89 1.68
N PHE A 216 -9.78 5.85 0.91
CA PHE A 216 -11.01 5.15 1.29
C PHE A 216 -10.93 3.68 0.85
N LEU A 217 -11.62 2.80 1.58
CA LEU A 217 -11.70 1.38 1.28
C LEU A 217 -12.79 1.10 0.24
N LYS A 218 -12.47 0.37 -0.81
CA LYS A 218 -13.43 -0.25 -1.71
C LYS A 218 -13.55 -1.73 -1.33
N ASP A 219 -14.72 -2.29 -1.55
CA ASP A 219 -14.93 -3.73 -1.48
C ASP A 219 -14.67 -4.32 -2.86
N GLU A 220 -13.63 -5.14 -2.98
CA GLU A 220 -13.19 -5.77 -4.22
C GLU A 220 -14.19 -6.78 -4.78
N LEU A 221 -15.13 -7.24 -3.94
CA LEU A 221 -16.20 -8.14 -4.37
C LEU A 221 -17.39 -7.38 -4.93
N ASN A 222 -17.40 -6.04 -4.87
CA ASN A 222 -18.48 -5.17 -5.35
C ASN A 222 -19.86 -5.58 -4.81
N GLY A 223 -19.94 -5.91 -3.51
CA GLY A 223 -21.17 -6.36 -2.85
C GLY A 223 -21.59 -7.80 -3.16
N GLN A 224 -20.82 -8.54 -3.97
CA GLN A 224 -21.06 -9.97 -4.16
C GLN A 224 -20.60 -10.76 -2.93
N PRO A 225 -21.40 -11.73 -2.45
CA PRO A 225 -20.99 -12.53 -1.31
C PRO A 225 -19.83 -13.46 -1.66
N CYS A 226 -18.80 -13.49 -0.81
CA CYS A 226 -17.75 -14.51 -0.87
C CYS A 226 -18.12 -15.68 0.04
N PHE A 227 -18.25 -16.88 -0.55
CA PHE A 227 -18.65 -18.08 0.18
C PHE A 227 -17.48 -18.83 0.82
N GLU A 228 -16.30 -18.77 0.23
CA GLU A 228 -15.13 -19.50 0.71
C GLU A 228 -13.85 -18.74 0.35
N TYR A 229 -12.90 -18.76 1.28
CA TYR A 229 -11.57 -18.22 1.12
C TYR A 229 -10.52 -19.31 1.36
N VAL A 230 -9.54 -19.39 0.44
CA VAL A 230 -8.38 -20.28 0.55
C VAL A 230 -7.09 -19.49 0.34
N GLY A 231 -6.25 -19.44 1.37
CA GLY A 231 -4.96 -18.78 1.39
C GLY A 231 -3.79 -19.76 1.33
N LEU A 232 -3.14 -19.86 0.15
CA LEU A 232 -2.00 -20.77 -0.03
C LEU A 232 -0.69 -20.19 0.48
N ARG A 233 -0.34 -18.98 0.03
CA ARG A 233 0.88 -18.24 0.40
C ARG A 233 0.68 -16.75 0.14
N SER A 234 1.35 -15.91 0.93
CA SER A 234 1.42 -14.47 0.67
C SER A 234 1.89 -14.20 -0.76
N LYS A 235 1.14 -13.37 -1.51
CA LYS A 235 1.44 -12.94 -2.89
C LYS A 235 1.48 -14.05 -3.93
N MET A 236 0.65 -15.07 -3.75
CA MET A 236 0.43 -16.15 -4.72
C MET A 236 -0.90 -15.95 -5.42
#